data_AF-A0A5C9CGZ0-F1
#
_entry.id   AF-A0A5C9CGZ0-F1
#
_cell.length_a   1.000
_cell.length_b   1.000
_cell.length_c   1.000
_cell.angle_alpha   90.00
_cell.angle_beta   90.00
_cell.angle_gamma   90.00
#
_symmetry.space_group_name_H-M   'P 1'
#
loop_
_entity.id
_entity.type
_entity.pdbx_description
1 polymer ?
#
loop_
_entity_poly.entity_id
_entity_poly.type
_entity_poly.pdbx_seq_one_letter_code
_entity_poly.pdbx_strand_id
1 'polypeptide(L)'
;MILLRSILHLAWMVLTVIPWTLAVLLVSLMPPRSRAWWTAVNWFRVVMWGTRVILGVQVKVLGFEHLPVGKTSAAVLLSNHQSTLETLLLPTLMPHPLAFVFKRELLKIPFFGWSMARLDMIHIDRESRTEAMKHI
;
A
#
# COMPACT_ATOMS: atom_id res chain seq x y z
N MET A 1 24.08 -13.79 7.17
CA MET A 1 23.99 -12.32 6.88
C MET A 1 22.64 -11.92 6.31
N ILE A 2 22.10 -12.60 5.29
CA ILE A 2 20.79 -12.29 4.70
C ILE A 2 19.65 -12.36 5.74
N LEU A 3 19.59 -13.45 6.52
CA LEU A 3 18.56 -13.64 7.55
C LEU A 3 18.51 -12.48 8.56
N LEU A 4 19.68 -12.02 9.03
CA LEU A 4 19.76 -10.89 9.96
C LEU A 4 19.16 -9.62 9.35
N ARG A 5 19.51 -9.30 8.10
CA ARG A 5 18.97 -8.12 7.39
C ARG A 5 17.46 -8.23 7.20
N SER A 6 16.96 -9.42 6.88
CA SER A 6 15.52 -9.68 6.75
C SER A 6 14.79 -9.52 8.08
N ILE A 7 15.34 -10.03 9.19
CA ILE A 7 14.77 -9.87 10.54
C ILE A 7 14.77 -8.40 10.95
N LEU A 8 15.86 -7.68 10.72
CA LEU A 8 15.95 -6.25 11.04
C LEU A 8 14.94 -5.44 10.23
N HIS A 9 14.77 -5.75 8.94
CA HIS A 9 13.78 -5.08 8.10
C HIS A 9 12.34 -5.42 8.52
N LEU A 10 12.07 -6.67 8.92
CA LEU A 10 10.77 -7.05 9.47
C LEU A 10 10.47 -6.28 10.76
N ALA A 11 11.43 -6.22 11.68
CA ALA A 11 11.30 -5.44 12.91
C ALA A 11 11.05 -3.95 12.60
N TRP A 12 11.78 -3.37 11.64
CA TRP A 12 11.57 -2.00 11.17
C TRP A 12 10.12 -1.75 10.70
N MET A 13 9.57 -2.65 9.86
CA MET A 13 8.19 -2.54 9.40
C MET A 13 7.18 -2.63 10.55
N VAL A 14 7.35 -3.61 11.45
CA VAL A 14 6.44 -3.83 12.58
C VAL A 14 6.47 -2.67 13.58
N LEU A 15 7.66 -2.13 13.87
CA LEU A 15 7.82 -1.01 14.80
C LEU A 15 7.23 0.28 14.23
N THR A 16 7.30 0.48 12.92
CA THR A 16 6.83 1.71 12.27
C THR A 16 5.35 1.67 11.90
N VAL A 17 4.75 0.50 11.64
CA VAL A 17 3.36 0.40 11.18
C VAL A 17 2.35 0.85 12.23
N ILE A 18 2.53 0.49 13.49
CA ILE A 18 1.58 0.83 14.56
C ILE A 18 1.44 2.35 14.76
N PRO A 19 2.52 3.13 14.98
CA PRO A 19 2.37 4.58 15.14
C PRO A 19 1.82 5.25 13.88
N TRP A 20 2.16 4.74 12.68
CA TRP A 20 1.67 5.34 11.45
C TRP A 20 0.19 5.04 11.16
N THR A 21 -0.28 3.83 11.47
CA THR A 21 -1.69 3.49 11.34
C THR A 21 -2.57 4.33 12.28
N LEU A 22 -2.10 4.60 13.50
CA LEU A 22 -2.74 5.55 14.41
C LEU A 22 -2.74 6.98 13.84
N ALA A 23 -1.62 7.43 13.27
CA ALA A 23 -1.56 8.74 12.61
C ALA A 23 -2.52 8.85 11.42
N VAL A 24 -2.65 7.80 10.60
CA VAL A 24 -3.62 7.74 9.50
C VAL A 24 -5.05 7.83 10.04
N LEU A 25 -5.38 7.08 11.10
CA LEU A 25 -6.70 7.13 11.72
C LEU A 25 -7.05 8.55 12.19
N LEU A 26 -6.13 9.21 12.91
CA LEU A 26 -6.31 10.59 13.39
C LEU A 26 -6.45 11.58 12.24
N VAL A 27 -5.56 11.54 11.25
CA VAL A 27 -5.61 12.44 10.07
C VAL A 27 -6.87 12.22 9.24
N SER A 28 -7.40 10.98 9.20
CA SER A 28 -8.63 10.66 8.47
C SER A 28 -9.90 11.28 9.04
N LEU A 29 -9.83 11.88 10.23
CA LEU A 29 -10.93 12.65 10.82
C LEU A 29 -11.05 14.06 10.20
N MET A 30 -10.02 14.52 9.51
CA MET A 30 -9.95 15.86 8.93
C MET A 30 -10.07 15.82 7.39
N PRO A 31 -10.86 16.69 6.76
CA PRO A 31 -10.87 16.84 5.30
C PRO A 31 -9.63 17.60 4.80
N PRO A 32 -9.20 17.37 3.53
CA PRO A 32 -9.68 16.34 2.62
C PRO A 32 -9.11 14.95 2.94
N ARG A 33 -9.85 13.90 2.56
CA ARG A 33 -9.46 12.49 2.79
C ARG A 33 -8.11 12.12 2.15
N SER A 34 -7.71 12.85 1.10
CA SER A 34 -6.38 12.71 0.48
C SER A 34 -5.22 12.94 1.46
N ARG A 35 -5.42 13.68 2.56
CA ARG A 35 -4.40 13.81 3.60
C ARG A 35 -4.08 12.47 4.26
N ALA A 36 -5.10 11.67 4.59
CA ALA A 36 -4.90 10.35 5.19
C ALA A 36 -4.16 9.42 4.24
N TRP A 37 -4.49 9.47 2.95
CA TRP A 37 -3.75 8.76 1.90
C TRP A 37 -2.27 9.13 1.88
N TRP A 38 -1.93 10.42 1.83
CA TRP A 38 -0.52 10.84 1.79
C TRP A 38 0.22 10.54 3.10
N THR A 39 -0.46 10.55 4.24
CA THR A 39 0.11 10.04 5.49
C THR A 39 0.46 8.56 5.36
N ALA A 40 -0.41 7.73 4.79
CA ALA A 40 -0.11 6.32 4.53
C ALA A 40 1.07 6.16 3.54
N VAL A 41 1.11 6.94 2.46
CA VAL A 41 2.25 6.96 1.51
C VAL A 41 3.58 7.27 2.21
N ASN A 42 3.58 8.17 3.19
CA ASN A 42 4.80 8.46 3.96
C ASN A 42 5.29 7.25 4.75
N TRP A 43 4.40 6.40 5.27
CA TRP A 43 4.82 5.12 5.88
C TRP A 43 5.50 4.21 4.86
N PHE A 44 4.90 4.06 3.67
CA PHE A 44 5.50 3.27 2.60
C PHE A 44 6.89 3.79 2.21
N ARG A 45 7.11 5.12 2.20
CA ARG A 45 8.44 5.73 1.99
C ARG A 45 9.43 5.36 3.10
N VAL A 46 8.99 5.34 4.37
CA VAL A 46 9.80 4.91 5.52
C VAL A 46 10.19 3.42 5.41
N VAL A 47 9.25 2.57 4.98
CA VAL A 47 9.53 1.15 4.73
C VAL A 47 10.51 0.99 3.56
N MET A 48 10.29 1.69 2.44
CA MET A 48 11.17 1.63 1.27
C MET A 48 12.57 2.18 1.56
N TRP A 49 12.70 3.16 2.45
CA TRP A 49 14.00 3.60 2.97
C TRP A 49 14.70 2.46 3.71
N GLY A 50 14.00 1.73 4.58
CA GLY A 50 14.53 0.53 5.23
C GLY A 50 14.90 -0.57 4.24
N THR A 51 14.09 -0.78 3.20
CA THR A 51 14.39 -1.72 2.10
C THR A 51 15.70 -1.35 1.40
N ARG A 52 15.95 -0.06 1.16
CA ARG A 52 17.21 0.40 0.58
C ARG A 52 18.39 0.27 1.54
N VAL A 53 18.27 0.72 2.78
CA VAL A 53 19.38 0.82 3.73
C VAL A 53 19.70 -0.52 4.38
N ILE A 54 18.68 -1.24 4.87
CA ILE A 54 18.84 -2.51 5.58
C ILE A 54 19.05 -3.64 4.59
N LEU A 55 18.21 -3.75 3.55
CA LEU A 55 18.27 -4.86 2.58
C LEU A 55 19.17 -4.55 1.37
N GLY A 56 19.58 -3.30 1.17
CA GLY A 56 20.48 -2.93 0.06
C GLY A 56 19.80 -2.97 -1.30
N VAL A 57 18.46 -3.01 -1.33
CA VAL A 57 17.70 -3.12 -2.57
C VAL A 57 17.62 -1.75 -3.22
N GLN A 58 18.02 -1.68 -4.49
CA GLN A 58 17.91 -0.48 -5.30
C GLN A 58 16.85 -0.69 -6.39
N VAL A 59 15.92 0.24 -6.48
CA VAL A 59 14.84 0.21 -7.46
C VAL A 59 15.22 1.15 -8.60
N LYS A 60 15.16 0.63 -9.83
CA LYS A 60 15.24 1.43 -11.05
C LYS A 60 13.88 1.37 -11.73
N VAL A 61 13.28 2.52 -11.97
CA VAL A 61 12.02 2.66 -12.70
C VAL A 61 12.35 3.07 -14.13
N LEU A 62 11.75 2.38 -15.10
CA LEU A 62 11.89 2.66 -16.54
C LEU A 62 10.51 2.95 -17.10
N GLY A 63 10.41 3.85 -18.08
CA GLY A 63 9.15 4.14 -18.76
C GLY A 63 8.14 4.93 -17.92
N PHE A 64 8.59 5.63 -16.87
CA PHE A 64 7.70 6.41 -15.99
C PHE A 64 7.03 7.57 -16.73
N GLU A 65 7.65 8.07 -17.80
CA GLU A 65 7.12 9.06 -18.73
C GLU A 65 5.84 8.62 -19.46
N HIS A 66 5.57 7.32 -19.55
CA HIS A 66 4.32 6.80 -20.11
C HIS A 66 3.16 6.85 -19.12
N LEU A 67 3.42 7.18 -17.85
CA LEU A 67 2.39 7.26 -16.84
C LEU A 67 1.49 8.48 -17.09
N PRO A 68 0.16 8.31 -17.15
CA PRO A 68 -0.75 9.44 -17.21
C PRO A 68 -0.67 10.26 -15.90
N VAL A 69 -0.31 11.54 -16.00
CA VAL A 69 -0.09 12.45 -14.85
C VAL A 69 -1.16 13.54 -14.69
N GLY A 70 -2.17 13.58 -15.56
CA GLY A 70 -3.26 14.56 -15.50
C GLY A 70 -4.27 14.26 -14.40
N LYS A 71 -4.84 15.30 -13.77
CA LYS A 71 -5.87 15.14 -12.72
C LYS A 71 -7.10 14.34 -13.17
N THR A 72 -7.39 14.34 -14.47
CA THR A 72 -8.49 13.59 -15.09
C THR A 72 -8.04 12.30 -15.78
N SER A 73 -6.74 12.00 -15.73
CA SER A 73 -6.14 10.86 -16.42
C SER A 73 -6.13 9.64 -15.50
N ALA A 74 -7.31 9.01 -15.35
CA ALA A 74 -7.43 7.77 -14.61
C ALA A 74 -6.72 6.62 -15.33
N ALA A 75 -6.06 5.74 -14.58
CA ALA A 75 -5.39 4.56 -15.11
C ALA A 75 -5.55 3.36 -14.17
N VAL A 76 -5.57 2.17 -14.76
CA VAL A 76 -5.50 0.90 -14.03
C VAL A 76 -4.07 0.39 -14.12
N LEU A 77 -3.38 0.32 -12.99
CA LEU A 77 -2.03 -0.22 -12.91
C LEU A 77 -2.09 -1.74 -12.79
N LEU A 78 -1.55 -2.43 -13.80
CA LEU A 78 -1.43 -3.88 -13.80
C LEU A 78 0.02 -4.26 -13.52
N SER A 79 0.27 -4.80 -12.32
CA SER A 79 1.58 -5.32 -11.92
C SER A 79 1.48 -6.83 -11.75
N ASN A 80 2.47 -7.55 -12.27
CA ASN A 80 2.66 -8.94 -11.87
C ASN A 80 2.91 -8.97 -10.34
N HIS A 81 2.33 -9.94 -9.64
CA HIS A 81 2.43 -10.03 -8.18
C HIS A 81 3.48 -11.08 -7.81
N GLN A 82 4.75 -10.75 -8.00
CA GLN A 82 5.86 -11.65 -7.70
C GLN A 82 6.33 -11.51 -6.25
N SER A 83 6.14 -10.34 -5.64
CA SER A 83 6.50 -10.13 -4.25
C SER A 83 5.62 -9.09 -3.55
N THR A 84 5.95 -8.84 -2.27
CA THR A 84 5.35 -7.75 -1.50
C THR A 84 5.93 -6.38 -1.86
N LEU A 85 7.07 -6.34 -2.57
CA LEU A 85 7.74 -5.10 -2.95
C LEU A 85 6.84 -4.19 -3.78
N GLU A 86 6.05 -4.76 -4.69
CA GLU A 86 5.14 -4.04 -5.57
C GLU A 86 4.10 -3.26 -4.75
N THR A 87 3.52 -3.90 -3.73
CA THR A 87 2.56 -3.28 -2.82
C THR A 87 3.17 -2.14 -2.01
N LEU A 88 4.46 -2.26 -1.65
CA LEU A 88 5.18 -1.24 -0.88
C LEU A 88 5.67 -0.07 -1.75
N LEU A 89 6.11 -0.37 -2.97
CA LEU A 89 6.76 0.58 -3.86
C LEU A 89 5.76 1.44 -4.62
N LEU A 90 4.72 0.85 -5.20
CA LEU A 90 3.78 1.58 -6.08
C LEU A 90 3.16 2.83 -5.43
N PRO A 91 2.70 2.81 -4.16
CA PRO A 91 2.18 4.01 -3.50
C PRO A 91 3.19 5.15 -3.42
N THR A 92 4.50 4.83 -3.39
CA THR A 92 5.57 5.82 -3.28
C THR A 92 5.91 6.47 -4.63
N LEU A 93 5.62 5.79 -5.74
CA LEU A 93 5.93 6.25 -7.09
C LEU A 93 4.78 7.04 -7.71
N MET A 94 3.53 6.69 -7.39
CA MET A 94 2.39 7.19 -8.13
C MET A 94 2.04 8.65 -7.76
N PRO A 95 1.74 9.51 -8.76
CA PRO A 95 1.43 10.92 -8.55
C PRO A 95 0.00 11.15 -8.01
N HIS A 96 -0.83 10.11 -8.00
CA HIS A 96 -2.23 10.14 -7.59
C HIS A 96 -2.53 9.10 -6.52
N PRO A 97 -3.54 9.32 -5.66
CA PRO A 97 -4.03 8.30 -4.75
C PRO A 97 -4.41 7.00 -5.48
N LEU A 98 -3.97 5.87 -4.93
CA LEU A 98 -4.26 4.55 -5.49
C LEU A 98 -5.38 3.86 -4.73
N ALA A 99 -6.29 3.24 -5.46
CA ALA A 99 -7.25 2.30 -4.89
C ALA A 99 -6.75 0.88 -5.16
N PHE A 100 -6.18 0.23 -4.13
CA PHE A 100 -5.86 -1.19 -4.23
C PHE A 100 -7.11 -2.04 -4.13
N VAL A 101 -7.10 -3.17 -4.83
CA VAL A 101 -8.09 -4.24 -4.68
C VAL A 101 -7.54 -5.26 -3.68
N PHE A 102 -8.18 -5.43 -2.53
CA PHE A 102 -7.68 -6.31 -1.47
C PHE A 102 -8.76 -7.18 -0.82
N LYS A 103 -8.31 -8.15 -0.02
CA LYS A 103 -9.15 -9.11 0.71
C LYS A 103 -9.91 -8.43 1.86
N ARG A 104 -11.23 -8.58 1.94
CA ARG A 104 -12.06 -7.99 3.00
C ARG A 104 -11.59 -8.36 4.41
N GLU A 105 -11.00 -9.54 4.59
CA GLU A 105 -10.50 -10.02 5.87
C GLU A 105 -9.39 -9.13 6.45
N LEU A 106 -8.63 -8.41 5.61
CA LEU A 106 -7.58 -7.51 6.09
C LEU A 106 -8.15 -6.35 6.92
N LEU A 107 -9.42 -5.98 6.72
CA LEU A 107 -10.09 -4.97 7.54
C LEU A 107 -10.25 -5.38 9.01
N LYS A 108 -10.16 -6.69 9.31
CA LYS A 108 -10.27 -7.24 10.67
C LYS A 108 -8.98 -7.11 11.47
N ILE A 109 -7.85 -6.81 10.83
CA ILE A 109 -6.55 -6.68 11.51
C ILE A 109 -6.54 -5.37 12.31
N PRO A 110 -6.31 -5.41 13.64
CA PRO A 110 -6.28 -4.19 14.46
C PRO A 110 -5.24 -3.19 13.98
N PHE A 111 -5.55 -1.90 14.09
CA PHE A 111 -4.76 -0.75 13.64
C PHE A 111 -4.56 -0.68 12.12
N PHE A 112 -3.93 -1.70 11.53
CA PHE A 112 -3.67 -1.78 10.09
C PHE A 112 -4.96 -1.81 9.27
N GLY A 113 -5.84 -2.79 9.51
CA GLY A 113 -7.12 -2.92 8.82
C GLY A 113 -8.04 -1.73 9.04
N TRP A 114 -8.04 -1.17 10.26
CA TRP A 114 -8.81 0.03 10.58
C TRP A 114 -8.32 1.24 9.78
N SER A 115 -7.00 1.43 9.67
CA SER A 115 -6.44 2.52 8.86
C SER A 115 -6.75 2.35 7.38
N MET A 116 -6.67 1.11 6.85
CA MET A 116 -7.02 0.81 5.47
C MET A 116 -8.49 1.11 5.16
N ALA A 117 -9.40 0.84 6.11
CA ALA A 117 -10.82 1.18 5.98
C ALA A 117 -11.07 2.68 5.77
N ARG A 118 -10.10 3.55 6.07
CA ARG A 118 -10.18 5.01 5.91
C ARG A 118 -9.61 5.52 4.59
N LEU A 119 -9.00 4.67 3.77
CA LEU A 119 -8.24 5.05 2.57
C LEU A 119 -8.99 4.88 1.24
N ASP A 120 -10.33 4.72 1.29
CA ASP A 120 -11.22 4.62 0.12
C ASP A 120 -10.75 3.59 -0.95
N MET A 121 -10.16 2.48 -0.47
CA MET A 121 -9.69 1.35 -1.29
C MET A 121 -10.81 0.33 -1.57
N ILE A 122 -10.64 -0.50 -2.60
CA ILE A 122 -11.62 -1.50 -3.02
C ILE A 122 -11.34 -2.83 -2.29
N HIS A 123 -12.31 -3.35 -1.54
CA HIS A 123 -12.20 -4.66 -0.92
C HIS A 123 -13.17 -5.64 -1.58
N ILE A 124 -12.73 -6.89 -1.75
CA ILE A 124 -13.52 -7.96 -2.34
C ILE A 124 -13.69 -9.09 -1.33
N ASP A 125 -14.91 -9.58 -1.24
CA ASP A 125 -15.27 -10.82 -0.56
C ASP A 125 -15.06 -11.98 -1.55
N ARG A 126 -14.11 -12.88 -1.28
CA ARG A 126 -13.77 -13.93 -2.26
C ARG A 126 -14.76 -15.10 -2.22
N GLU A 127 -15.54 -15.26 -1.15
CA GLU A 127 -16.54 -16.32 -1.06
C GLU A 127 -17.71 -16.08 -2.02
N SER A 128 -18.11 -14.81 -2.23
CA SER A 128 -19.20 -14.46 -3.17
C SER A 128 -18.79 -14.53 -4.64
N ARG A 129 -17.49 -14.50 -4.95
CA ARG A 129 -16.99 -14.54 -6.33
C ARG A 129 -17.18 -15.92 -6.97
N THR A 130 -17.10 -16.99 -6.18
CA THR A 130 -17.41 -18.36 -6.61
C THR A 130 -18.89 -18.52 -6.95
N GLU A 131 -19.78 -17.83 -6.22
CA GLU A 131 -21.22 -17.82 -6.52
C GLU A 131 -21.55 -17.02 -7.80
N ALA A 132 -20.87 -15.89 -8.03
CA ALA A 132 -21.09 -15.08 -9.24
C ALA A 132 -20.65 -15.81 -10.53
N MET A 133 -19.63 -16.68 -10.46
CA MET A 133 -19.19 -17.49 -11.60
C MET A 133 -20.07 -18.72 -11.88
N LYS A 134 -20.96 -19.11 -10.95
CA LYS A 134 -21.93 -20.20 -11.18
C LYS A 134 -23.14 -19.76 -12.02
N HIS A 135 -23.31 -18.46 -12.23
CA HIS A 135 -24.42 -17.88 -13.00
C HIS A 135 -24.02 -17.45 -14.43
N ILE A 136 -22.84 -17.86 -14.89
CA ILE A 136 -22.40 -17.81 -16.29
C ILE A 136 -22.34 -19.24 -16.80
#